data_AF-A0A0J7NTA2-F1
#
_entry.id   AF-A0A0J7NTA2-F1
#
_cell.length_a   1.000
_cell.length_b   1.000
_cell.length_c   1.000
_cell.angle_alpha   90.00
_cell.angle_beta   90.00
_cell.angle_gamma   90.00
#
_symmetry.space_group_name_H-M   'P 1'
#
loop_
_entity.id
_entity.type
_entity.pdbx_description
1 polymer ?
#
loop_
_entity_poly.entity_id
_entity_poly.type
_entity_poly.pdbx_seq_one_letter_code
_entity_poly.pdbx_strand_id
1 'polypeptide(L)'
;MPADVAMHTNFLQFNQSSLKDSNVDSCWNTENMSGYMTLVGPNGHRQGVQVKVYRTSVEHFAVIYPQKKVCRPLGVLNLRNTTIERYGDEGFLVRQKGFDSPIALTFLMENKKELDYWILAFTARTSPLVHQSSLPIVEEEEI
;
A
#
# COMPACT_ATOMS: atom_id res chain seq x y z
N MET A 1 -50.20 17.65 7.50
CA MET A 1 -49.14 17.78 6.47
C MET A 1 -47.79 17.85 7.16
N PRO A 2 -47.03 16.75 7.26
CA PRO A 2 -45.59 16.80 7.35
C PRO A 2 -44.97 16.49 5.97
N ALA A 3 -44.07 17.35 5.51
CA ALA A 3 -43.41 17.23 4.22
C ALA A 3 -42.29 16.18 4.27
N ASP A 4 -42.24 15.38 3.20
CA ASP A 4 -41.17 14.42 2.89
C ASP A 4 -39.79 15.09 2.85
N VAL A 5 -38.86 14.59 3.68
CA VAL A 5 -37.44 14.93 3.56
C VAL A 5 -36.79 13.96 2.59
N ALA A 6 -36.62 14.40 1.35
CA ALA A 6 -35.85 13.68 0.34
C ALA A 6 -34.37 13.63 0.75
N MET A 7 -33.89 12.44 1.13
CA MET A 7 -32.47 12.16 1.30
C MET A 7 -31.82 11.99 -0.08
N HIS A 8 -31.21 13.07 -0.60
CA HIS A 8 -30.35 12.98 -1.77
C HIS A 8 -29.06 12.23 -1.42
N THR A 9 -28.99 10.95 -1.81
CA THR A 9 -27.76 10.16 -1.84
C THR A 9 -26.86 10.65 -2.98
N ASN A 10 -25.90 11.51 -2.67
CA ASN A 10 -24.77 11.82 -3.54
C ASN A 10 -23.55 10.97 -3.14
N PHE A 11 -23.58 9.68 -3.50
CA PHE A 11 -22.36 8.87 -3.57
C PHE A 11 -21.62 9.26 -4.85
N LEU A 12 -20.33 9.58 -4.74
CA LEU A 12 -19.38 9.91 -5.81
C LEU A 12 -19.35 11.38 -6.25
N GLN A 13 -18.80 12.24 -5.40
CA GLN A 13 -18.17 13.49 -5.86
C GLN A 13 -16.69 13.46 -5.46
N PHE A 14 -15.87 12.80 -6.29
CA PHE A 14 -14.41 12.99 -6.31
C PHE A 14 -14.15 14.44 -6.75
N ASN A 15 -14.05 15.35 -5.79
CA ASN A 15 -13.71 16.74 -6.05
C ASN A 15 -12.20 16.85 -6.29
N GLN A 16 -11.81 16.88 -7.58
CA GLN A 16 -10.56 17.50 -8.00
C GLN A 16 -10.69 19.01 -7.85
N SER A 17 -10.33 19.56 -6.68
CA SER A 17 -9.99 20.98 -6.55
C SER A 17 -9.50 21.27 -5.14
N SER A 18 -8.20 21.52 -4.99
CA SER A 18 -7.66 22.73 -4.35
C SER A 18 -6.20 22.49 -3.96
N LEU A 19 -5.31 22.95 -4.84
CA LEU A 19 -3.98 23.40 -4.46
C LEU A 19 -4.16 24.74 -3.72
N LYS A 20 -3.94 24.76 -2.40
CA LYS A 20 -3.02 25.68 -1.70
C LYS A 20 -3.32 25.85 -0.20
N ASP A 21 -2.21 25.79 0.54
CA ASP A 21 -1.88 26.43 1.83
C ASP A 21 -2.72 25.98 3.05
N SER A 22 -2.19 25.44 4.15
CA SER A 22 -0.93 25.71 4.83
C SER A 22 -0.74 24.75 6.03
N ASN A 23 0.53 24.43 6.30
CA ASN A 23 1.12 24.07 7.60
C ASN A 23 0.37 23.12 8.55
N VAL A 24 0.46 21.82 8.29
CA VAL A 24 0.55 20.75 9.30
C VAL A 24 1.45 19.70 8.69
N ASP A 25 2.36 19.11 9.45
CA ASP A 25 3.17 17.96 9.07
C ASP A 25 2.43 17.08 8.06
N SER A 26 2.81 17.13 6.78
CA SER A 26 2.25 16.21 5.80
C SER A 26 2.84 14.86 6.16
N CYS A 27 2.24 14.19 7.14
CA CYS A 27 2.48 12.81 7.43
C CYS A 27 2.31 12.13 6.07
N TRP A 28 3.42 11.66 5.51
CA TRP A 28 3.39 10.98 4.24
C TRP A 28 2.40 9.83 4.44
N ASN A 29 1.24 9.92 3.78
CA ASN A 29 0.22 8.90 3.92
C ASN A 29 0.69 7.67 3.16
N THR A 30 1.53 6.88 3.84
CA THR A 30 2.10 5.62 3.33
C THR A 30 1.02 4.59 3.02
N GLU A 31 -0.23 4.81 3.44
CA GLU A 31 -1.38 3.96 3.14
C GLU A 31 -1.83 4.09 1.68
N ASN A 32 -1.63 5.27 1.05
CA ASN A 32 -2.05 5.57 -0.31
C ASN A 32 -0.91 6.19 -1.14
N MET A 33 0.31 5.66 -0.98
CA MET A 33 1.49 6.20 -1.65
C MET A 33 1.48 5.89 -3.15
N SER A 34 1.77 6.88 -3.99
CA SER A 34 1.83 6.70 -5.45
C SER A 34 3.03 7.45 -6.02
N GLY A 35 3.73 6.85 -6.98
CA GLY A 35 4.87 7.49 -7.63
C GLY A 35 5.48 6.65 -8.75
N TYR A 36 6.48 7.23 -9.39
CA TYR A 36 7.20 6.61 -10.50
C TYR A 36 8.53 6.04 -10.02
N MET A 37 8.90 4.88 -10.56
CA MET A 37 10.15 4.21 -10.23
C MET A 37 10.57 3.28 -11.37
N THR A 38 11.80 2.81 -11.34
CA THR A 38 12.29 1.81 -12.30
C THR A 38 12.24 0.42 -11.67
N LEU A 39 11.44 -0.47 -12.27
CA LEU A 39 11.43 -1.88 -11.92
C LEU A 39 12.56 -2.61 -12.67
N VAL A 40 13.35 -3.39 -11.95
CA VAL A 40 14.35 -4.30 -12.53
C VAL A 40 13.83 -5.72 -12.42
N GLY A 41 13.61 -6.36 -13.57
CA GLY A 41 13.17 -7.75 -13.65
C GLY A 41 14.31 -8.77 -13.48
N PRO A 42 14.00 -10.08 -13.44
CA PRO A 42 14.96 -11.16 -13.18
C PRO A 42 16.15 -11.21 -14.14
N ASN A 43 15.98 -10.72 -15.38
CA ASN A 43 17.02 -10.71 -16.41
C ASN A 43 17.78 -9.38 -16.49
N GLY A 44 17.65 -8.51 -15.47
CA GLY A 44 18.24 -7.16 -15.47
C GLY A 44 17.50 -6.15 -16.36
N HIS A 45 16.37 -6.54 -16.97
CA HIS A 45 15.56 -5.64 -17.77
C HIS A 45 14.97 -4.52 -16.89
N ARG A 46 15.22 -3.27 -17.27
CA ARG A 46 14.77 -2.08 -16.56
C ARG A 46 13.54 -1.48 -17.25
N GLN A 47 12.47 -1.27 -16.49
CA GLN A 47 11.23 -0.69 -16.99
C GLN A 47 10.73 0.41 -16.05
N GLY A 48 10.43 1.58 -16.60
CA GLY A 48 9.73 2.63 -15.87
C GLY A 48 8.29 2.22 -15.55
N VAL A 49 7.93 2.29 -14.28
CA VAL A 49 6.62 1.91 -13.75
C VAL A 49 6.03 3.02 -12.89
N GLN A 50 4.71 3.09 -12.83
CA GLN A 50 3.98 3.81 -11.79
C GLN A 50 3.50 2.79 -10.76
N VAL A 51 3.79 3.02 -9.49
CA VAL A 51 3.36 2.17 -8.39
C VAL A 51 2.35 2.92 -7.55
N LYS A 52 1.29 2.23 -7.15
CA LYS A 52 0.27 2.72 -6.23
C LYS A 52 0.09 1.72 -5.09
N VAL A 53 0.36 2.15 -3.87
CA VAL A 53 0.16 1.39 -2.64
C VAL A 53 -1.24 1.68 -2.14
N TYR A 54 -1.93 0.63 -1.70
CA TYR A 54 -3.23 0.69 -1.07
C TYR A 54 -3.19 -0.11 0.22
N ARG A 55 -3.47 0.55 1.33
CA ARG A 55 -3.67 -0.07 2.63
C ARG A 55 -5.13 0.10 3.04
N THR A 56 -5.78 -1.01 3.29
CA THR A 56 -7.12 -1.07 3.90
C THR A 56 -7.01 -1.70 5.28
N SER A 57 -8.12 -1.77 6.02
CA SER A 57 -8.18 -2.46 7.31
C SER A 57 -7.84 -3.97 7.19
N VAL A 58 -8.13 -4.56 6.04
CA VAL A 58 -8.05 -6.01 5.81
C VAL A 58 -6.98 -6.42 4.80
N GLU A 59 -6.48 -5.51 3.98
CA GLU A 59 -5.52 -5.81 2.91
C GLU A 59 -4.44 -4.73 2.81
N HIS A 60 -3.30 -5.12 2.26
CA HIS A 60 -2.22 -4.20 1.98
C HIS A 60 -1.49 -4.66 0.72
N PHE A 61 -1.62 -3.89 -0.36
CA PHE A 61 -1.13 -4.29 -1.67
C PHE A 61 -0.59 -3.11 -2.46
N ALA A 62 0.30 -3.41 -3.40
CA ALA A 62 0.80 -2.44 -4.37
C ALA A 62 0.40 -2.86 -5.79
N VAL A 63 -0.13 -1.92 -6.57
CA VAL A 63 -0.47 -2.12 -7.98
C VAL A 63 0.60 -1.46 -8.84
N ILE A 64 1.12 -2.19 -9.81
CA ILE A 64 2.22 -1.75 -10.68
C ILE A 64 1.67 -1.53 -12.08
N TYR A 65 1.86 -0.33 -12.63
CA TYR A 65 1.46 0.06 -13.98
C TYR A 65 2.70 0.39 -14.82
N PRO A 66 2.68 0.17 -16.14
CA PRO A 66 3.73 0.69 -17.01
C PRO A 66 3.65 2.22 -17.11
N GLN A 67 4.78 2.92 -17.02
CA GLN A 67 4.79 4.40 -17.01
C GLN A 67 4.40 5.02 -18.37
N LYS A 68 4.86 4.45 -19.48
CA LYS A 68 4.79 5.09 -20.81
C LYS A 68 3.44 4.91 -21.53
N LYS A 69 2.52 4.10 -20.99
CA LYS A 69 1.25 3.77 -21.64
C LYS A 69 0.17 3.57 -20.58
N VAL A 70 -0.99 4.17 -20.77
CA VAL A 70 -2.17 3.86 -19.94
C VAL A 70 -2.65 2.45 -20.32
N CYS A 71 -2.25 1.45 -19.54
CA CYS A 71 -2.57 0.04 -19.77
C CYS A 71 -3.14 -0.61 -18.52
N ARG A 72 -3.54 -1.88 -18.67
CA ARG A 72 -3.75 -2.80 -17.55
C ARG A 72 -2.50 -2.85 -16.64
N PRO A 73 -2.69 -3.07 -15.33
CA PRO A 73 -1.58 -3.30 -14.41
C PRO A 73 -0.64 -4.41 -14.92
N LEU A 74 0.66 -4.24 -14.70
CA LEU A 74 1.65 -5.30 -14.88
C LEU A 74 1.48 -6.41 -13.84
N GLY A 75 1.01 -6.02 -12.65
CA GLY A 75 0.76 -6.96 -11.57
C GLY A 75 0.31 -6.25 -10.29
N VAL A 76 -0.07 -7.08 -9.32
CA VAL A 76 -0.42 -6.67 -7.96
C VAL A 76 0.44 -7.46 -6.99
N LEU A 77 1.04 -6.76 -6.02
CA LEU A 77 1.84 -7.36 -4.96
C LEU A 77 1.04 -7.35 -3.66
N ASN A 78 0.86 -8.53 -3.05
CA ASN A 78 0.36 -8.62 -1.69
C ASN A 78 1.51 -8.36 -0.71
N LEU A 79 1.51 -7.18 -0.09
CA LEU A 79 2.61 -6.71 0.74
C LEU A 79 2.67 -7.42 2.11
N ARG A 80 1.58 -8.08 2.54
CA ARG A 80 1.58 -8.89 3.79
C ARG A 80 2.49 -10.09 3.69
N ASN A 81 2.55 -10.68 2.50
CA ASN A 81 3.35 -11.87 2.23
C ASN A 81 4.68 -11.52 1.53
N THR A 82 5.26 -10.36 1.83
CA THR A 82 6.56 -9.97 1.28
C THR A 82 7.56 -9.59 2.36
N THR A 83 8.84 -9.74 2.06
CA THR A 83 9.96 -9.11 2.78
C THR A 83 10.52 -7.97 1.92
N ILE A 84 10.84 -6.86 2.59
CA ILE A 84 11.38 -5.66 1.97
C ILE A 84 12.80 -5.48 2.47
N GLU A 85 13.75 -5.33 1.56
CA GLU A 85 15.15 -5.11 1.87
C GLU A 85 15.64 -3.85 1.19
N ARG A 86 16.49 -3.09 1.87
CA ARG A 86 17.11 -1.91 1.28
C ARG A 86 18.15 -2.33 0.23
N TYR A 87 18.14 -1.68 -0.93
CA TYR A 87 19.12 -1.89 -1.99
C TYR A 87 20.01 -0.64 -2.12
N GLY A 88 21.00 -0.56 -1.22
CA GLY A 88 21.86 0.61 -1.09
C GLY A 88 21.06 1.90 -0.86
N ASP A 89 21.47 2.98 -1.53
CA ASP A 89 20.73 4.25 -1.53
C ASP A 89 19.95 4.47 -2.84
N GLU A 90 19.85 3.44 -3.67
CA GLU A 90 19.23 3.52 -4.99
C GLU A 90 17.79 3.00 -4.99
N GLY A 91 17.43 2.15 -4.03
CA GLY A 91 16.13 1.50 -4.06
C GLY A 91 15.91 0.45 -2.98
N PHE A 92 14.98 -0.45 -3.24
CA PHE A 92 14.62 -1.56 -2.36
C PHE A 92 14.25 -2.80 -3.16
N LEU A 93 14.41 -3.98 -2.55
CA LEU A 93 13.98 -5.26 -3.08
C LEU A 93 12.73 -5.74 -2.36
N VAL A 94 11.87 -6.41 -3.12
CA VAL A 94 10.66 -7.05 -2.62
C VAL A 94 10.74 -8.54 -2.95
N ARG A 95 10.69 -9.40 -1.94
CA ARG A 95 10.62 -10.85 -2.09
C ARG A 95 9.32 -11.38 -1.53
N GLN A 96 8.68 -12.33 -2.20
CA GLN A 96 7.50 -13.00 -1.66
C GLN A 96 7.91 -14.10 -0.69
N LYS A 97 7.23 -14.15 0.47
CA LYS A 97 7.41 -15.20 1.48
C LYS A 97 6.74 -16.50 1.01
N GLY A 98 7.35 -17.64 1.32
CA GLY A 98 6.77 -18.96 1.03
C GLY A 98 7.01 -19.49 -0.38
N PHE A 99 7.82 -18.81 -1.19
CA PHE A 99 8.38 -19.37 -2.41
C PHE A 99 9.87 -19.62 -2.19
N ASP A 100 10.34 -20.83 -2.49
CA ASP A 100 11.77 -21.20 -2.45
C ASP A 100 12.58 -20.54 -3.59
N SER A 101 11.95 -19.69 -4.40
CA SER A 101 12.54 -19.07 -5.57
C SER A 101 13.17 -17.72 -5.24
N PRO A 102 14.35 -17.39 -5.81
CA PRO A 102 15.05 -16.13 -5.57
C PRO A 102 14.40 -14.91 -6.26
N ILE A 103 13.17 -15.02 -6.77
CA ILE A 103 12.51 -13.97 -7.53
C ILE A 103 12.26 -12.77 -6.61
N ALA A 104 13.14 -11.79 -6.73
CA ALA A 104 13.06 -10.48 -6.11
C ALA A 104 12.70 -9.46 -7.18
N LEU A 105 11.78 -8.55 -6.84
CA LEU A 105 11.53 -7.36 -7.64
C LEU A 105 12.35 -6.22 -7.05
N THR A 106 13.25 -5.64 -7.84
CA THR A 106 14.05 -4.50 -7.40
C THR A 106 13.43 -3.23 -7.94
N PHE A 107 13.09 -2.30 -7.05
CA PHE A 107 12.55 -1.00 -7.37
C PHE A 107 13.61 0.06 -7.11
N LEU A 108 13.98 0.80 -8.17
CA LEU A 108 14.95 1.87 -8.11
C LEU A 108 14.24 3.23 -8.14
N MET A 109 14.65 4.09 -7.22
CA MET A 109 14.09 5.40 -6.94
C MET A 109 14.81 6.48 -7.74
N GLU A 110 14.08 7.41 -8.36
CA GLU A 110 14.67 8.63 -8.91
C GLU A 110 15.02 9.63 -7.80
N ASN A 111 14.13 9.78 -6.81
CA ASN A 111 14.32 10.65 -5.65
C ASN A 111 14.70 9.84 -4.40
N LYS A 112 15.99 9.82 -4.05
CA LYS A 112 16.50 9.07 -2.89
C LYS A 112 15.91 9.53 -1.54
N LYS A 113 15.46 10.79 -1.44
CA LYS A 113 14.87 11.33 -0.20
C LYS A 113 13.56 10.63 0.19
N GLU A 114 12.91 10.00 -0.78
CA GLU A 114 11.64 9.30 -0.55
C GLU A 114 11.82 7.81 -0.22
N LEU A 115 13.04 7.29 -0.28
CA LEU A 115 13.33 5.85 -0.17
C LEU A 115 12.76 5.25 1.12
N ASP A 116 13.00 5.90 2.26
CA ASP A 116 12.54 5.39 3.55
C ASP A 116 11.00 5.37 3.65
N TYR A 117 10.31 6.34 3.03
CA TYR A 117 8.86 6.35 2.97
C TYR A 117 8.31 5.22 2.09
N TRP A 118 8.96 4.92 0.97
CA TRP A 118 8.57 3.79 0.12
C TRP A 118 8.82 2.44 0.79
N ILE A 119 9.95 2.27 1.48
CA ILE A 119 10.22 1.07 2.28
C ILE A 119 9.16 0.92 3.37
N LEU A 120 8.80 2.01 4.06
CA LEU A 120 7.73 1.99 5.07
C LEU A 120 6.36 1.66 4.47
N ALA A 121 6.03 2.23 3.31
CA ALA A 121 4.79 1.96 2.59
C ALA A 121 4.70 0.51 2.13
N PHE A 122 5.80 -0.10 1.70
CA PHE A 122 5.85 -1.51 1.31
C PHE A 122 5.90 -2.48 2.49
N THR A 123 6.31 -2.00 3.67
CA THR A 123 6.38 -2.83 4.87
C THR A 123 4.96 -3.07 5.41
N ALA A 124 4.57 -4.34 5.45
CA ALA A 124 3.33 -4.74 6.11
C ALA A 124 3.46 -4.53 7.62
N ARG A 125 2.89 -3.43 8.11
CA ARG A 125 2.53 -3.30 9.52
C ARG A 125 1.39 -4.27 9.82
N THR A 126 1.54 -5.09 10.86
CA THR A 126 0.41 -5.80 11.45
C THR A 126 -0.65 -4.78 11.84
N SER A 127 -1.89 -4.99 11.38
CA SER A 127 -3.01 -4.18 11.82
C SER A 127 -3.10 -4.27 13.36
N PRO A 128 -3.31 -3.16 14.09
CA PRO A 128 -3.53 -3.18 15.53
C PRO A 128 -4.81 -3.92 15.94
N LEU A 129 -5.62 -4.39 14.99
CA LEU A 129 -6.77 -5.27 15.22
C LEU A 129 -6.32 -6.71 15.55
N VAL A 130 -5.49 -6.86 16.57
CA VAL A 130 -5.51 -8.06 17.40
C VAL A 130 -6.65 -7.84 18.39
N HIS A 131 -7.90 -7.98 17.93
CA HIS A 131 -8.98 -8.20 18.88
C HIS A 131 -8.70 -9.55 19.52
N GLN A 132 -8.05 -9.53 20.69
CA GLN A 132 -8.12 -10.63 21.62
C GLN A 132 -9.60 -10.78 22.00
N SER A 133 -10.33 -11.58 21.24
CA SER A 133 -11.59 -12.14 21.69
C SER A 133 -11.25 -13.19 22.75
N SER A 134 -10.95 -12.73 23.97
CA SER A 134 -11.03 -13.58 25.15
C SER A 134 -12.49 -13.97 25.31
N LEU A 135 -12.79 -15.25 25.11
CA LEU A 135 -14.10 -15.81 25.44
C LEU A 135 -14.28 -15.73 26.97
N PRO A 136 -15.47 -15.40 27.47
CA PRO A 136 -15.75 -15.45 28.90
C PRO A 136 -15.59 -16.90 29.40
N ILE A 137 -14.77 -17.09 30.43
CA ILE A 137 -14.60 -18.37 31.11
C ILE A 137 -15.90 -18.62 31.90
N VAL A 138 -16.57 -19.74 31.60
CA VAL A 138 -17.68 -20.25 32.42
C VAL A 138 -17.04 -21.09 33.53
N GLU A 139 -17.19 -20.66 34.78
CA GLU A 139 -16.85 -21.49 35.94
C GLU A 139 -17.98 -22.51 36.13
N GLU A 140 -17.69 -23.80 35.94
CA GLU A 140 -18.60 -24.87 36.31
C GLU A 140 -18.48 -25.11 37.82
N GLU A 141 -19.55 -24.81 38.56
CA GLU A 141 -19.68 -25.09 39.99
C GLU A 141 -20.03 -26.58 40.16
N GLU A 142 -19.09 -27.36 40.69
CA GLU A 142 -19.27 -28.78 40.99
C GLU A 142 -20.18 -28.92 42.22
N ILE A 143 -21.36 -29.53 42.04
CA ILE A 143 -22.37 -29.80 43.07
C ILE A 143 -22.12 -31.18 43.70
#